data_AF-A0A543E797-F1
#
_entry.id   AF-A0A543E797-F1
#
_cell.length_a   1.000
_cell.length_b   1.000
_cell.length_c   1.000
_cell.angle_alpha   90.00
_cell.angle_beta   90.00
_cell.angle_gamma   90.00
#
_symmetry.space_group_name_H-M   'P 1'
#
loop_
_entity.id
_entity.type
_entity.pdbx_description
1 polymer ?
#
loop_
_entity_poly.entity_id
_entity_poly.type
_entity_poly.pdbx_seq_one_letter_code
_entity_poly.pdbx_strand_id
1 'polypeptide(L)'
;MPLVVTERDRWLALALLLVALLLGYLVLVHPWWTVPMQDVNARVAELRDRELRIRTQLQQAPQVQRELAAALAQQAQRPGFLPEATVELATAGLVQRLETIVRQASPGNRSCAIANQSPLAIAGREVYPRVVVQVRLRCGAPELASVLHQIESGSPRLFVENLNILAQRYAFQASESGAGGLDVNFDLYGYLKPTPAAVQEPPRAP
;
A
#
# COMPACT_ATOMS: atom_id res chain seq x y z
N MET A 1 -57.43 -36.01 71.57
CA MET A 1 -56.72 -37.10 70.85
C MET A 1 -55.25 -36.69 70.74
N PRO A 2 -54.32 -37.38 71.41
CA PRO A 2 -52.90 -37.05 71.30
C PRO A 2 -52.40 -37.44 69.91
N LEU A 3 -51.84 -36.48 69.17
CA LEU A 3 -51.22 -36.73 67.88
C LEU A 3 -49.91 -37.50 68.13
N VAL A 4 -49.89 -38.80 67.79
CA VAL A 4 -48.67 -39.61 67.85
C VAL A 4 -47.80 -39.20 66.67
N VAL A 5 -46.75 -38.44 66.94
CA VAL A 5 -45.79 -38.00 65.91
C VAL A 5 -44.90 -39.17 65.53
N THR A 6 -44.94 -39.58 64.26
CA THR A 6 -44.06 -40.65 63.75
C THR A 6 -42.68 -40.09 63.35
N GLU A 7 -41.65 -40.92 63.28
CA GLU A 7 -40.30 -40.51 62.88
C GLU A 7 -40.26 -39.91 61.47
N ARG A 8 -41.15 -40.40 60.58
CA ARG A 8 -41.36 -39.85 59.22
C ARG A 8 -41.85 -38.40 59.25
N ASP A 9 -42.75 -38.05 60.16
CA ASP A 9 -43.30 -36.69 60.26
C ASP A 9 -42.21 -35.69 60.69
N ARG A 10 -41.25 -36.11 61.52
CA ARG A 10 -40.11 -35.27 61.93
C ARG A 10 -39.15 -34.98 60.77
N TRP A 11 -38.85 -36.00 59.96
CA TRP A 11 -38.03 -35.83 58.76
C TRP A 11 -38.72 -34.95 57.71
N LEU A 12 -40.03 -35.12 57.52
CA LEU A 12 -40.81 -34.24 56.64
C LEU A 12 -40.82 -32.79 57.13
N ALA A 13 -40.98 -32.56 58.43
CA ALA A 13 -40.92 -31.22 59.01
C ALA A 13 -39.54 -30.56 58.83
N LEU A 14 -38.45 -31.31 59.00
CA LEU A 14 -37.09 -30.81 58.76
C LEU A 14 -36.84 -30.50 57.28
N ALA A 15 -37.29 -31.37 56.37
CA ALA A 15 -37.19 -31.13 54.94
C ALA A 15 -37.97 -29.87 54.53
N LEU A 16 -39.20 -29.70 55.04
CA LEU A 16 -40.01 -28.49 54.82
C LEU A 16 -39.35 -27.22 55.37
N LEU A 17 -38.77 -27.29 56.57
CA LEU A 17 -38.03 -26.16 57.15
C LEU A 17 -36.82 -25.78 56.29
N LEU A 18 -36.04 -26.76 55.83
CA LEU A 18 -34.90 -26.52 54.95
C LEU A 18 -35.33 -25.89 53.62
N VAL A 19 -36.40 -26.38 53.02
CA VAL A 19 -36.99 -25.81 51.81
C VAL A 19 -37.46 -24.37 52.04
N ALA A 20 -38.13 -24.10 53.16
CA ALA A 20 -38.58 -22.76 53.52
C ALA A 20 -37.40 -21.78 53.72
N LEU A 21 -36.30 -22.23 54.34
CA LEU A 21 -35.08 -21.43 54.49
C LEU A 21 -34.41 -21.17 53.14
N LEU A 22 -34.32 -22.18 52.26
CA LEU A 22 -33.80 -22.02 50.90
C LEU A 22 -34.62 -21.02 50.08
N LEU A 23 -35.95 -21.12 50.15
CA LEU A 23 -36.86 -20.17 49.51
C LEU A 23 -36.68 -18.75 50.07
N GLY A 24 -36.57 -18.60 51.39
CA GLY A 24 -36.29 -17.31 52.01
C GLY A 24 -34.97 -16.71 51.51
N TYR A 25 -33.91 -17.51 51.44
CA TYR A 25 -32.62 -17.07 50.89
C TYR A 25 -32.72 -16.67 49.41
N LEU A 26 -33.39 -17.48 48.58
CA LEU A 26 -33.53 -17.23 47.15
C LEU A 26 -34.37 -15.99 46.85
N VAL A 27 -35.33 -15.63 47.70
CA VAL A 27 -36.20 -14.47 47.47
C VAL A 27 -35.65 -13.19 48.11
N LEU A 28 -34.97 -13.27 49.25
CA LEU A 28 -34.44 -12.08 49.93
C LEU A 28 -32.99 -11.80 49.56
N VAL A 29 -32.11 -12.79 49.66
CA VAL A 29 -30.67 -12.59 49.58
C VAL A 29 -30.18 -12.62 48.14
N HIS A 30 -30.66 -13.58 47.34
CA HIS A 30 -30.18 -13.74 45.97
C HIS A 30 -30.48 -12.52 45.07
N PRO A 31 -31.72 -11.98 44.98
CA PRO A 31 -31.98 -10.83 44.12
C PRO A 31 -31.39 -9.53 44.66
N TRP A 32 -31.33 -9.36 45.99
CA TRP A 32 -30.82 -8.12 46.59
C TRP A 32 -29.29 -8.04 46.56
N TRP A 33 -28.60 -9.17 46.71
CA TRP A 33 -27.15 -9.16 46.92
C TRP A 33 -26.36 -9.82 45.80
N THR A 34 -26.71 -11.04 45.40
CA THR A 34 -25.84 -11.81 44.48
C THR A 34 -25.98 -11.33 43.03
N VAL A 35 -27.19 -11.02 42.57
CA VAL A 35 -27.43 -10.48 41.23
C VAL A 35 -26.69 -9.15 41.00
N PRO A 36 -26.84 -8.10 41.83
CA PRO A 36 -26.13 -6.84 41.58
C PRO A 36 -24.62 -6.97 41.69
N MET A 37 -24.08 -7.84 42.56
CA MET A 37 -22.64 -8.11 42.59
C MET A 37 -22.15 -8.76 41.29
N GLN A 38 -22.91 -9.71 40.74
CA GLN A 38 -22.56 -10.36 39.46
C GLN A 38 -22.57 -9.34 38.31
N ASP A 39 -23.56 -8.46 38.26
CA ASP A 39 -23.64 -7.41 37.24
C ASP A 39 -22.45 -6.44 37.31
N VAL A 40 -22.07 -6.00 38.52
CA VAL A 40 -20.90 -5.13 38.70
C VAL A 40 -19.61 -5.84 38.28
N ASN A 41 -19.44 -7.11 38.67
CA ASN A 41 -18.28 -7.90 38.27
C ASN A 41 -18.20 -8.09 36.74
N ALA A 42 -19.34 -8.34 36.09
CA ALA A 42 -19.42 -8.45 34.63
C ALA A 42 -19.00 -7.13 33.95
N ARG A 43 -19.49 -5.99 34.45
CA ARG A 43 -19.09 -4.66 33.94
C ARG A 43 -17.59 -4.38 34.13
N VAL A 44 -17.02 -4.76 35.27
CA VAL A 44 -15.58 -4.61 35.53
C VAL A 44 -14.76 -5.49 34.58
N ALA A 45 -15.18 -6.73 34.34
CA ALA A 45 -14.52 -7.61 33.39
C ALA A 45 -14.56 -7.03 31.96
N GLU A 46 -15.71 -6.53 31.53
CA GLU A 46 -15.86 -5.90 30.21
C GLU A 46 -14.96 -4.67 30.04
N LEU A 47 -14.88 -3.80 31.05
CA LEU A 47 -14.02 -2.62 31.00
C LEU A 47 -12.53 -3.00 30.93
N ARG A 48 -12.11 -4.02 31.69
CA ARG A 48 -10.73 -4.54 31.64
C ARG A 48 -10.39 -5.11 30.26
N ASP A 49 -11.29 -5.86 29.64
CA ASP A 49 -11.08 -6.39 28.30
C ASP A 49 -10.95 -5.28 27.25
N ARG A 50 -11.77 -4.22 27.36
CA ARG A 50 -11.67 -3.04 26.49
C ARG A 50 -10.34 -2.31 26.70
N GLU A 51 -9.92 -2.11 27.94
CA GLU A 51 -8.64 -1.48 28.28
C GLU A 51 -7.47 -2.29 27.71
N LEU A 52 -7.48 -3.62 27.87
CA LEU A 52 -6.44 -4.50 27.35
C LEU A 52 -6.33 -4.39 25.82
N ARG A 53 -7.46 -4.37 25.10
CA ARG A 53 -7.47 -4.19 23.63
C ARG A 53 -6.87 -2.85 23.20
N ILE A 54 -7.21 -1.76 23.89
CA ILE A 54 -6.67 -0.44 23.58
C ILE A 54 -5.16 -0.40 23.89
N ARG A 55 -4.75 -0.97 25.03
CA ARG A 55 -3.35 -1.01 25.44
C ARG A 55 -2.49 -1.82 24.48
N THR A 56 -2.98 -2.96 23.99
CA THR A 56 -2.25 -3.77 23.01
C THR A 56 -2.11 -3.05 21.66
N GLN A 57 -3.14 -2.33 21.21
CA GLN A 57 -3.05 -1.48 20.01
C GLN A 57 -2.04 -0.34 20.19
N LEU A 58 -2.04 0.34 21.34
CA LEU A 58 -1.08 1.40 21.64
C LEU A 58 0.35 0.89 21.70
N GLN A 59 0.58 -0.35 22.16
CA GLN A 59 1.91 -0.97 22.14
C GLN A 59 2.45 -1.23 20.73
N GLN A 60 1.58 -1.30 19.71
CA GLN A 60 1.99 -1.45 18.31
C GLN A 60 2.39 -0.11 17.65
N ALA A 61 1.88 1.02 18.15
CA ALA A 61 2.22 2.36 17.65
C ALA A 61 3.72 2.62 17.46
N PRO A 62 4.63 2.31 18.43
CA PRO A 62 6.06 2.55 18.24
C PRO A 62 6.72 1.64 17.20
N GLN A 63 6.14 0.48 16.90
CA GLN A 63 6.64 -0.39 15.82
C GLN A 63 6.26 0.22 14.47
N VAL A 64 4.99 0.61 14.30
CA VAL A 64 4.50 1.28 13.08
C VAL A 64 5.25 2.60 12.83
N GLN A 65 5.52 3.40 13.87
CA GLN A 65 6.30 4.63 13.74
C GLN A 65 7.74 4.37 13.28
N ARG A 66 8.38 3.30 13.77
CA ARG A 66 9.73 2.92 13.35
C ARG A 66 9.76 2.46 11.90
N GLU A 67 8.80 1.63 11.50
CA GLU A 67 8.67 1.18 10.11
C GLU A 67 8.37 2.35 9.16
N LEU A 68 7.48 3.26 9.56
CA LEU A 68 7.21 4.48 8.81
C LEU A 68 8.45 5.35 8.67
N ALA A 69 9.20 5.58 9.76
CA ALA A 69 10.43 6.35 9.71
C ALA A 69 11.49 5.70 8.81
N ALA A 70 11.63 4.37 8.87
CA ALA A 70 12.53 3.62 8.00
C ALA A 70 12.11 3.73 6.52
N ALA A 71 10.81 3.60 6.21
CA ALA A 71 10.29 3.74 4.86
C ALA A 71 10.50 5.15 4.30
N LEU A 72 10.26 6.19 5.12
CA LEU A 72 10.52 7.58 4.74
C LEU A 72 12.02 7.85 4.51
N ALA A 73 12.90 7.30 5.33
CA ALA A 73 14.35 7.40 5.14
C ALA A 73 14.81 6.72 3.84
N GLN A 74 14.27 5.53 3.53
CA GLN A 74 14.52 4.85 2.25
C GLN A 74 13.99 5.65 1.06
N GLN A 75 12.80 6.24 1.16
CA GLN A 75 12.24 7.10 0.12
C GLN A 75 13.09 8.36 -0.10
N ALA A 76 13.66 8.94 0.95
CA ALA A 76 14.57 10.08 0.84
C ALA A 76 15.87 9.73 0.10
N GLN A 77 16.37 8.50 0.25
CA GLN A 77 17.56 8.01 -0.46
C GLN A 77 17.29 7.71 -1.94
N ARG A 78 16.06 7.29 -2.27
CA ARG A 78 15.63 6.99 -3.65
C ARG A 78 14.42 7.86 -4.00
N PRO A 79 14.63 9.17 -4.26
CA PRO A 79 13.53 10.06 -4.57
C PRO A 79 12.78 9.53 -5.78
N GLY A 80 11.49 9.24 -5.58
CA GLY A 80 10.60 8.78 -6.65
C GLY A 80 10.27 9.87 -7.67
N PHE A 81 10.59 11.13 -7.36
CA PHE A 81 10.40 12.28 -8.24
C PHE A 81 11.69 12.61 -9.00
N LEU A 82 11.52 13.19 -10.18
CA LEU A 82 12.59 13.78 -10.97
C LEU A 82 13.32 14.86 -10.15
N PRO A 83 14.67 14.91 -10.17
CA PRO A 83 15.45 15.87 -9.39
C PRO A 83 15.40 17.30 -9.95
N GLU A 84 14.97 17.49 -11.20
CA GLU A 84 14.96 18.78 -11.87
C GLU A 84 13.84 19.70 -11.33
N ALA A 85 14.08 21.01 -11.39
CA ALA A 85 13.16 22.01 -10.84
C ALA A 85 12.01 22.41 -11.79
N THR A 86 12.19 22.25 -13.10
CA THR A 86 11.22 22.64 -14.13
C THR A 86 10.99 21.53 -15.15
N VAL A 87 9.85 21.60 -15.85
CA VAL A 87 9.43 20.62 -16.86
C VAL A 87 10.43 20.55 -18.02
N GLU A 88 10.98 21.69 -18.44
CA GLU A 88 11.92 21.79 -19.55
C GLU A 88 13.25 21.13 -19.21
N LEU A 89 13.77 21.38 -17.99
CA LEU A 89 15.00 20.76 -17.50
C LEU A 89 14.82 19.25 -17.31
N ALA A 90 13.68 18.84 -16.76
CA ALA A 90 13.34 17.43 -16.58
C ALA A 90 13.24 16.67 -17.92
N THR A 91 12.72 17.32 -18.96
CA THR A 91 12.62 16.73 -20.30
C THR A 91 14.00 16.43 -20.86
N ALA A 92 14.93 17.38 -20.77
CA ALA A 92 16.31 17.18 -21.21
C ALA A 92 17.04 16.10 -20.39
N GLY A 93 16.86 16.12 -19.06
CA GLY A 93 17.43 15.11 -18.16
C GLY A 93 16.93 13.70 -18.44
N LEU A 94 15.64 13.55 -18.73
CA LEU A 94 15.02 12.26 -19.07
C LEU A 94 15.60 11.67 -20.36
N VAL A 95 15.74 12.49 -21.41
CA VAL A 95 16.34 12.09 -22.68
C VAL A 95 17.80 11.64 -22.48
N GLN A 96 18.61 12.42 -21.77
CA GLN A 96 20.02 12.07 -21.53
C GLN A 96 20.17 10.75 -20.74
N ARG A 97 19.27 10.50 -19.78
CA ARG A 97 19.25 9.26 -19.00
C ARG A 97 18.84 8.07 -19.86
N LEU A 98 17.80 8.21 -20.69
CA LEU A 98 17.39 7.17 -21.63
C LEU A 98 18.54 6.77 -22.55
N GLU A 99 19.25 7.75 -23.12
CA GLU A 99 20.42 7.45 -23.96
C GLU A 99 21.51 6.69 -23.19
N THR A 100 21.68 6.99 -21.90
CA THR A 100 22.66 6.29 -21.05
C THR A 100 22.26 4.84 -20.81
N ILE A 101 20.97 4.59 -20.52
CA ILE A 101 20.41 3.24 -20.35
C ILE A 101 20.56 2.43 -21.63
N VAL A 102 20.21 3.01 -22.78
CA VAL A 102 20.33 2.34 -24.08
C VAL A 102 21.80 2.02 -24.41
N ARG A 103 22.73 2.96 -24.15
CA ARG A 103 24.18 2.73 -24.32
C ARG A 103 24.69 1.61 -23.43
N GLN A 104 24.17 1.47 -22.22
CA GLN A 104 24.55 0.41 -21.29
C GLN A 104 23.98 -0.95 -21.70
N ALA A 105 22.76 -0.98 -22.23
CA ALA A 105 22.12 -2.21 -22.71
C ALA A 105 22.67 -2.71 -24.06
N SER A 106 23.22 -1.83 -24.91
CA SER A 106 23.81 -2.21 -26.21
C SER A 106 25.27 -1.75 -26.35
N PRO A 107 26.23 -2.53 -25.81
CA PRO A 107 27.65 -2.25 -26.01
C PRO A 107 28.01 -2.32 -27.51
N GLY A 108 28.31 -1.16 -28.08
CA GLY A 108 28.65 -1.00 -29.50
C GLY A 108 27.51 -0.58 -30.42
N ASN A 109 26.31 -0.24 -29.92
CA ASN A 109 25.17 0.29 -30.70
C ASN A 109 24.70 -0.62 -31.86
N ARG A 110 24.95 -1.92 -31.78
CA ARG A 110 24.63 -2.88 -32.86
C ARG A 110 23.26 -3.52 -32.70
N SER A 111 22.72 -3.54 -31.49
CA SER A 111 21.51 -4.30 -31.15
C SER A 111 20.36 -3.44 -30.62
N CYS A 112 20.57 -2.15 -30.37
CA CYS A 112 19.52 -1.23 -29.91
C CYS A 112 19.87 0.21 -30.31
N ALA A 113 19.01 0.83 -31.11
CA ALA A 113 19.17 2.22 -31.57
C ALA A 113 17.90 3.04 -31.33
N ILE A 114 18.05 4.29 -30.91
CA ILE A 114 16.94 5.24 -30.76
C ILE A 114 16.56 5.73 -32.17
N ALA A 115 15.32 5.47 -32.58
CA ALA A 115 14.81 5.87 -33.89
C ALA A 115 14.16 7.26 -33.86
N ASN A 116 13.42 7.57 -32.80
CA ASN A 116 12.84 8.89 -32.58
C ASN A 116 12.63 9.14 -31.08
N GLN A 117 12.82 10.37 -30.65
CA GLN A 117 12.48 10.83 -29.31
C GLN A 117 11.83 12.20 -29.44
N SER A 118 10.61 12.34 -28.93
CA SER A 118 9.86 13.59 -29.05
C SER A 118 9.22 13.91 -27.70
N PRO A 119 9.49 15.11 -27.13
CA PRO A 119 8.84 15.51 -25.90
C PRO A 119 7.36 15.76 -26.17
N LEU A 120 6.50 15.22 -25.31
CA LEU A 120 5.06 15.39 -25.41
C LEU A 120 4.63 16.45 -24.39
N ALA A 121 4.14 17.59 -24.88
CA ALA A 121 3.59 18.63 -24.01
C ALA A 121 2.25 18.17 -23.45
N ILE A 122 2.17 17.99 -22.13
CA ILE A 122 0.89 17.71 -21.46
C ILE A 122 0.17 19.03 -21.22
N ALA A 123 -1.02 19.15 -21.78
CA ALA A 123 -1.92 20.26 -21.49
C ALA A 123 -2.72 19.95 -20.21
N GLY A 124 -2.51 20.74 -19.15
CA GLY A 124 -3.29 20.64 -17.92
C GLY A 124 -2.50 21.06 -16.68
N ARG A 125 -3.21 21.58 -15.67
CA ARG A 125 -2.63 21.84 -14.35
C ARG A 125 -2.90 20.64 -13.45
N GLU A 126 -1.91 19.76 -13.32
CA GLU A 126 -1.93 18.63 -12.38
C GLU A 126 -1.23 19.03 -11.06
N VAL A 127 -1.67 18.46 -9.94
CA VAL A 127 -1.07 18.71 -8.61
C VAL A 127 0.42 18.33 -8.59
N TYR A 128 0.76 17.29 -9.35
CA TYR A 128 2.14 16.87 -9.61
C TYR A 128 2.39 17.06 -11.09
N PRO A 129 3.21 18.04 -11.49
CA PRO A 129 3.61 18.17 -12.88
C PRO A 129 4.25 16.85 -13.33
N ARG A 130 3.88 16.36 -14.52
CA ARG A 130 4.51 15.21 -15.15
C ARG A 130 5.12 15.62 -16.48
N VAL A 131 6.20 14.94 -16.82
CA VAL A 131 6.92 15.08 -18.10
C VAL A 131 6.75 13.77 -18.83
N VAL A 132 6.32 13.82 -20.09
CA VAL A 132 6.23 12.66 -20.98
C VAL A 132 7.15 12.85 -22.16
N VAL A 133 7.88 11.81 -22.51
CA VAL A 133 8.67 11.72 -23.74
C VAL A 133 8.24 10.47 -24.49
N GLN A 134 7.80 10.65 -25.73
CA GLN A 134 7.53 9.53 -26.62
C GLN A 134 8.83 9.03 -27.21
N VAL A 135 9.07 7.73 -27.07
CA VAL A 135 10.31 7.06 -27.47
C VAL A 135 10.00 5.95 -28.45
N ARG A 136 10.69 5.97 -29.59
CA ARG A 136 10.72 4.88 -30.56
C ARG A 136 12.11 4.27 -30.60
N LEU A 137 12.23 3.00 -30.26
CA LEU A 137 13.46 2.21 -30.24
C LEU A 137 13.42 1.11 -31.30
N ARG A 138 14.58 0.79 -31.87
CA ARG A 138 14.78 -0.40 -32.71
C ARG A 138 15.80 -1.29 -32.03
N CYS A 139 15.33 -2.37 -31.41
CA CYS A 139 16.19 -3.23 -30.57
C CYS A 139 15.90 -4.71 -30.74
N GLY A 140 16.88 -5.56 -30.42
CA GLY A 140 16.64 -6.99 -30.25
C GLY A 140 15.80 -7.29 -29.01
N ALA A 141 15.17 -8.46 -28.99
CA ALA A 141 14.34 -8.90 -27.85
C ALA A 141 15.09 -8.93 -26.50
N PRO A 142 16.31 -9.50 -26.38
CA PRO A 142 17.00 -9.52 -25.09
C PRO A 142 17.46 -8.13 -24.64
N GLU A 143 17.85 -7.26 -25.57
CA GLU A 143 18.22 -5.88 -25.27
C GLU A 143 17.03 -5.05 -24.79
N LEU A 144 15.84 -5.23 -25.42
CA LEU A 144 14.61 -4.57 -24.98
C LEU A 144 14.27 -4.93 -23.53
N ALA A 145 14.36 -6.21 -23.17
CA ALA A 145 14.10 -6.67 -21.80
C ALA A 145 15.06 -6.01 -20.80
N SER A 146 16.34 -5.90 -21.14
CA SER A 146 17.34 -5.19 -20.32
C SER A 146 17.02 -3.71 -20.16
N VAL A 147 16.64 -3.02 -21.25
CA VAL A 147 16.27 -1.59 -21.22
C VAL A 147 15.05 -1.37 -20.33
N LEU A 148 13.98 -2.13 -20.52
CA LEU A 148 12.76 -1.99 -19.71
C LEU A 148 13.03 -2.28 -18.24
N HIS A 149 13.84 -3.30 -17.93
CA HIS A 149 14.21 -3.62 -16.56
C HIS A 149 15.03 -2.49 -15.90
N GLN A 150 15.95 -1.86 -16.63
CA GLN A 150 16.73 -0.72 -16.12
C GLN A 150 15.87 0.53 -15.90
N ILE A 151 14.86 0.75 -16.75
CA ILE A 151 13.91 1.86 -16.57
C ILE A 151 13.04 1.61 -15.32
N GLU A 152 12.53 0.41 -15.14
CA GLU A 152 11.66 0.04 -14.01
C GLU A 152 12.41 0.02 -12.67
N SER A 153 13.63 -0.52 -12.64
CA SER A 153 14.46 -0.61 -11.44
C SER A 153 15.22 0.69 -11.12
N GLY A 154 15.17 1.67 -12.04
CA GLY A 154 15.85 2.94 -11.93
C GLY A 154 15.29 3.86 -10.84
N SER A 155 16.13 4.78 -10.37
CA SER A 155 15.70 5.94 -9.58
C SER A 155 16.15 7.20 -10.31
N PRO A 156 15.27 8.16 -10.61
CA PRO A 156 13.89 8.35 -10.14
C PRO A 156 12.88 7.37 -10.76
N ARG A 157 11.66 7.29 -10.19
CA ARG A 157 10.62 6.37 -10.70
C ARG A 157 10.09 6.87 -12.04
N LEU A 158 10.36 6.10 -13.08
CA LEU A 158 9.87 6.33 -14.43
C LEU A 158 8.83 5.26 -14.75
N PHE A 159 7.82 5.66 -15.52
CA PHE A 159 6.72 4.81 -15.90
C PHE A 159 6.65 4.72 -17.42
N VAL A 160 6.24 3.55 -17.91
CA VAL A 160 6.08 3.27 -19.33
C VAL A 160 4.59 3.16 -19.63
N GLU A 161 4.12 3.98 -20.55
CA GLU A 161 2.75 3.99 -21.07
C GLU A 161 2.74 3.69 -22.57
N ASN A 162 1.58 3.27 -23.09
CA ASN A 162 1.35 3.08 -24.52
C ASN A 162 2.42 2.22 -25.24
N LEU A 163 2.92 1.17 -24.55
CA LEU A 163 3.92 0.26 -25.11
C LEU A 163 3.36 -0.54 -26.28
N ASN A 164 3.96 -0.35 -27.45
CA ASN A 164 3.66 -1.06 -28.68
C ASN A 164 4.94 -1.72 -29.22
N ILE A 165 4.88 -3.02 -29.50
CA ILE A 165 6.02 -3.81 -29.98
C ILE A 165 5.66 -4.38 -31.34
N LEU A 166 6.42 -4.02 -32.37
CA LEU A 166 6.24 -4.49 -33.73
C LEU A 166 7.47 -5.30 -34.16
N ALA A 167 7.27 -6.52 -34.64
CA ALA A 167 8.35 -7.32 -35.19
C ALA A 167 8.72 -6.80 -36.59
N GLN A 168 9.93 -6.27 -36.77
CA GLN A 168 10.41 -5.75 -38.04
C GLN A 168 11.03 -6.90 -38.85
N ARG A 169 10.18 -7.58 -39.63
CA ARG A 169 10.60 -8.66 -40.52
C ARG A 169 11.14 -8.06 -41.82
N TYR A 170 12.44 -7.74 -41.88
CA TYR A 170 13.08 -7.46 -43.17
C TYR A 170 13.23 -8.76 -43.97
N ALA A 171 12.32 -8.96 -44.93
CA ALA A 171 12.21 -10.17 -45.73
C ALA A 171 13.30 -10.34 -46.81
N PHE A 172 14.45 -9.64 -46.76
CA PHE A 172 15.36 -9.61 -47.91
C PHE A 172 16.86 -9.84 -47.69
N GLN A 173 17.42 -9.82 -46.47
CA GLN A 173 18.83 -10.23 -46.26
C GLN A 173 19.01 -10.85 -44.88
N ALA A 174 18.86 -12.18 -44.80
CA ALA A 174 19.28 -12.95 -43.65
C ALA A 174 20.82 -13.04 -43.67
N SER A 175 21.52 -12.08 -43.06
CA SER A 175 22.88 -12.33 -42.58
C SER A 175 22.79 -12.94 -41.18
N GLU A 176 23.42 -14.08 -40.99
CA GLU A 176 23.38 -15.04 -39.87
C GLU A 176 23.72 -14.53 -38.44
N SER A 177 23.48 -13.27 -38.08
CA SER A 177 23.88 -12.78 -36.74
C SER A 177 23.00 -11.68 -36.10
N GLY A 178 21.85 -11.33 -36.66
CA GLY A 178 20.97 -10.32 -36.06
C GLY A 178 19.56 -10.87 -35.83
N ALA A 179 19.18 -11.07 -34.57
CA ALA A 179 17.78 -11.26 -34.20
C ALA A 179 16.96 -10.15 -34.87
N GLY A 180 15.91 -10.51 -35.63
CA GLY A 180 15.07 -9.56 -36.33
C GLY A 180 14.67 -8.41 -35.40
N GLY A 181 14.99 -7.18 -35.79
CA GLY A 181 14.80 -6.02 -34.93
C GLY A 181 13.32 -5.86 -34.56
N LEU A 182 13.06 -5.54 -33.30
CA LEU A 182 11.76 -5.07 -32.82
C LEU A 182 11.73 -3.54 -32.95
N ASP A 183 10.70 -3.02 -33.58
CA ASP A 183 10.36 -1.59 -33.54
C ASP A 183 9.39 -1.38 -32.39
N VAL A 184 9.86 -0.69 -31.35
CA VAL A 184 9.15 -0.52 -30.09
C VAL A 184 8.84 0.95 -29.90
N ASN A 185 7.59 1.27 -29.62
CA ASN A 185 7.16 2.63 -29.31
C ASN A 185 6.54 2.64 -27.91
N PHE A 186 6.91 3.59 -27.06
CA PHE A 186 6.33 3.78 -25.74
C PHE A 186 6.47 5.22 -25.28
N ASP A 187 5.60 5.61 -24.36
CA ASP A 187 5.64 6.90 -23.70
C ASP A 187 6.29 6.73 -22.33
N LEU A 188 7.42 7.40 -22.12
CA LEU A 188 8.15 7.39 -20.86
C LEU A 188 7.78 8.63 -20.07
N TYR A 189 7.35 8.47 -18.82
CA TYR A 189 6.98 9.62 -18.00
C TYR A 189 7.46 9.55 -16.56
N GLY A 190 7.61 10.73 -15.97
CA GLY A 190 8.00 10.91 -14.58
C GLY A 190 7.38 12.16 -13.98
N TYR A 191 7.27 12.17 -12.65
CA TYR A 191 6.67 13.27 -11.90
C TYR A 191 7.73 14.17 -11.30
N LEU A 192 7.46 15.48 -11.29
CA LEU A 192 8.26 16.46 -10.57
C LEU A 192 7.67 16.71 -9.18
N LYS A 193 8.53 17.11 -8.24
CA LYS A 193 8.08 17.61 -6.95
C LYS A 193 7.36 18.95 -7.19
N PRO A 194 6.15 19.17 -6.62
CA PRO A 194 5.48 20.44 -6.76
C PRO A 194 6.31 21.52 -6.08
N THR A 195 6.79 22.48 -6.88
CA THR A 195 7.48 23.66 -6.38
C THR A 195 6.43 24.64 -5.86
N PRO A 196 6.63 25.29 -4.70
CA PRO A 196 5.64 26.21 -4.10
C PRO A 196 5.17 27.34 -5.03
N ALA A 197 5.94 27.71 -6.05
CA ALA A 197 5.53 28.67 -7.09
C ALA A 197 4.34 28.17 -7.94
N ALA A 198 4.21 26.87 -8.18
CA ALA A 198 3.10 26.29 -8.95
C ALA A 198 1.78 26.21 -8.15
N VAL A 199 1.86 26.28 -6.81
CA VAL A 199 0.70 26.18 -5.91
C VAL A 199 0.03 27.55 -5.70
N GLN A 200 0.72 28.66 -6.00
CA GLN A 200 0.29 30.00 -5.61
C GLN A 200 -0.59 30.75 -6.61
N GLU A 201 -0.79 30.27 -7.84
CA GLU A 201 -1.64 30.99 -8.79
C GLU A 201 -3.08 30.46 -8.74
N PRO A 202 -4.01 31.16 -8.06
CA PRO A 202 -5.38 30.70 -7.92
C PRO A 202 -6.02 30.55 -9.31
N PRO A 203 -6.96 29.59 -9.47
CA PRO A 203 -7.69 29.42 -10.72
C PRO A 203 -8.40 30.73 -11.06
N ARG A 204 -7.95 31.37 -12.15
CA ARG A 204 -8.66 32.50 -12.75
C ARG A 204 -9.99 31.93 -13.27
N ALA A 205 -11.08 32.28 -12.59
CA ALA A 205 -12.42 31.89 -12.97
C ALA A 205 -12.74 32.37 -14.41
N PRO A 206 -13.57 31.62 -15.16
CA PRO A 206 -13.98 31.98 -16.52
C PRO A 206 -14.81 33.27 -16.55
#